data_AF-A0AAD5A0E6-F1
#
_entry.id   AF-A0AAD5A0E6-F1
#
_cell.length_a   1.000
_cell.length_b   1.000
_cell.length_c   1.000
_cell.angle_alpha   90.00
_cell.angle_beta   90.00
_cell.angle_gamma   90.00
#
_symmetry.space_group_name_H-M   'P 1'
#
loop_
_entity.id
_entity.type
_entity.pdbx_description
1 polymer ?
#
loop_
_entity_poly.entity_id
_entity_poly.type
_entity_poly.pdbx_seq_one_letter_code
_entity_poly.pdbx_strand_id
1 'polypeptide(L)'
;STVCSFNDTKYQCKCEDQYFWPCEKCTQYGSCNNDTSSSCGCINAFPNDGQFCQPDTELMNSSTCISPPANYLIEVEIDAFDIIVLDQLRIELKNFNFPITISNVKFVELNITTVCSLNDTQYQCKCEDQYFWPCEKCTQYGSCNNVTSSSCGCINAFPNDGQFCQPDTELLSTYEG
;
A
#
# COMPACT_ATOMS: atom_id res chain seq x y z
N SER A 1 -36.69 -3.14 -14.08
CA SER A 1 -36.51 -4.47 -14.69
C SER A 1 -35.15 -4.59 -15.37
N THR A 2 -34.73 -5.81 -15.73
CA THR A 2 -33.47 -6.10 -16.45
C THR A 2 -33.78 -6.65 -17.84
N VAL A 3 -33.14 -6.09 -18.86
CA VAL A 3 -33.28 -6.52 -20.25
C VAL A 3 -31.92 -6.96 -20.78
N CYS A 4 -31.82 -8.23 -21.19
CA CYS A 4 -30.60 -8.81 -21.74
C CYS A 4 -30.72 -9.05 -23.24
N SER A 5 -29.68 -8.68 -23.99
CA SER A 5 -29.58 -8.84 -25.45
C SER A 5 -28.23 -9.45 -25.81
N PHE A 6 -28.18 -10.27 -26.87
CA PHE A 6 -26.93 -10.86 -27.36
C PHE A 6 -26.48 -10.08 -28.60
N ASN A 7 -25.30 -9.45 -28.53
CA ASN A 7 -24.68 -8.75 -29.65
C ASN A 7 -23.48 -9.57 -30.13
N ASP A 8 -23.72 -10.43 -31.14
CA ASP A 8 -22.79 -11.26 -31.96
C ASP A 8 -21.73 -12.11 -31.24
N THR A 9 -21.10 -11.62 -30.16
CA THR A 9 -20.06 -12.29 -29.38
C THR A 9 -20.27 -12.22 -27.86
N LYS A 10 -21.17 -11.36 -27.35
CA LYS A 10 -21.42 -11.24 -25.90
C LYS A 10 -22.86 -10.84 -25.55
N TYR A 11 -23.29 -11.21 -24.35
CA TYR A 11 -24.52 -10.71 -23.74
C TYR A 11 -24.30 -9.32 -23.15
N GLN A 12 -25.26 -8.43 -23.36
CA GLN A 12 -25.34 -7.13 -22.72
C GLN A 12 -26.69 -7.03 -22.00
N CYS A 13 -26.64 -6.84 -20.69
CA CYS A 13 -27.83 -6.68 -19.84
C CYS A 13 -27.91 -5.25 -19.30
N LYS A 14 -29.04 -4.59 -19.56
CA LYS A 14 -29.33 -3.20 -19.16
C LYS A 14 -30.46 -3.14 -18.14
N CYS A 15 -30.38 -2.20 -17.22
CA CYS A 15 -31.44 -1.89 -16.28
C CYS A 15 -32.39 -0.84 -16.85
N GLU A 16 -33.65 -0.88 -16.43
CA GLU A 16 -34.59 0.23 -16.59
C GLU A 16 -34.25 1.39 -15.65
N ASP A 17 -34.79 2.57 -15.95
CA ASP A 17 -34.63 3.77 -15.13
C ASP A 17 -34.98 3.50 -13.65
N GLN A 18 -34.19 4.07 -12.73
CA GLN A 18 -34.27 3.88 -11.27
C GLN A 18 -33.82 2.51 -10.74
N TYR A 19 -33.41 1.59 -11.62
CA TYR A 19 -32.78 0.33 -11.26
C TYR A 19 -31.33 0.31 -11.71
N PHE A 20 -30.46 -0.26 -10.89
CA PHE A 20 -29.04 -0.37 -11.22
C PHE A 20 -28.51 -1.74 -10.84
N TRP A 21 -27.41 -2.14 -11.48
CA TRP A 21 -26.64 -3.28 -11.04
C TRP A 21 -25.83 -2.91 -9.80
N PRO A 22 -25.73 -3.82 -8.82
CA PRO A 22 -24.78 -3.70 -7.74
C PRO A 22 -23.37 -3.59 -8.30
N CYS A 23 -22.58 -2.78 -7.63
CA CYS A 23 -21.23 -2.45 -8.02
C CYS A 23 -20.31 -3.68 -8.21
N GLU A 24 -20.48 -4.73 -7.38
CA GLU A 24 -19.73 -5.99 -7.48
C GLU A 24 -19.98 -6.66 -8.82
N LYS A 25 -21.22 -6.59 -9.32
CA LYS A 25 -21.62 -7.12 -10.63
C LYS A 25 -21.07 -6.28 -11.76
N CYS A 26 -21.01 -4.97 -11.58
CA CYS A 26 -20.38 -4.05 -12.54
C CYS A 26 -18.90 -4.38 -12.74
N THR A 27 -18.18 -4.69 -11.66
CA THR A 27 -16.77 -5.10 -11.72
C THR A 27 -16.62 -6.52 -12.26
N GLN A 28 -17.42 -7.47 -11.78
CA GLN A 28 -17.34 -8.89 -12.17
C GLN A 28 -17.64 -9.10 -13.66
N TYR A 29 -18.69 -8.46 -14.16
CA TYR A 29 -19.19 -8.66 -15.52
C TYR A 29 -18.80 -7.53 -16.48
N GLY A 30 -18.11 -6.51 -15.99
CA GLY A 30 -17.70 -5.33 -16.74
C GLY A 30 -18.88 -4.42 -17.12
N SER A 31 -18.88 -3.19 -16.62
CA SER A 31 -19.84 -2.16 -17.03
C SER A 31 -19.76 -1.91 -18.54
N CYS A 32 -20.90 -1.66 -19.20
CA CYS A 32 -20.90 -1.29 -20.63
C CYS A 32 -20.66 0.20 -20.86
N ASN A 33 -20.81 1.01 -19.81
CA ASN A 33 -20.49 2.43 -19.82
C ASN A 33 -19.23 2.66 -18.98
N ASN A 34 -18.43 3.67 -19.33
CA ASN A 34 -17.26 4.10 -18.55
C ASN A 34 -17.65 4.85 -17.26
N ASP A 35 -18.77 4.48 -16.65
CA ASP A 35 -19.27 5.08 -15.42
C ASP A 35 -18.45 4.53 -14.25
N THR A 36 -17.69 5.40 -13.59
CA THR A 36 -16.94 5.11 -12.35
C THR A 36 -17.82 5.19 -11.11
N SER A 37 -19.15 5.06 -11.28
CA SER A 37 -20.12 5.17 -10.20
C SER A 37 -20.13 3.91 -9.33
N SER A 38 -20.60 4.02 -8.09
CA SER A 38 -20.80 2.91 -7.15
C SER A 38 -21.92 1.93 -7.58
N SER A 39 -22.53 2.14 -8.74
CA SER A 39 -23.49 1.24 -9.40
C SER A 39 -23.41 1.48 -10.91
N CYS A 40 -23.86 0.53 -11.73
CA CYS A 40 -23.88 0.69 -13.18
C CYS A 40 -25.25 0.35 -13.77
N GLY A 41 -25.64 1.06 -14.82
CA GLY A 41 -26.90 0.78 -15.52
C GLY A 41 -26.85 -0.45 -16.43
N CYS A 42 -25.67 -1.04 -16.65
CA CYS A 42 -25.51 -2.16 -17.58
C CYS A 42 -24.23 -2.97 -17.38
N ILE A 43 -24.27 -4.26 -17.74
CA ILE A 43 -23.14 -5.21 -17.66
C ILE A 43 -22.97 -6.00 -18.96
N ASN A 44 -21.75 -6.46 -19.26
CA ASN A 44 -21.38 -7.21 -20.46
C ASN A 44 -21.42 -8.74 -20.25
N ALA A 45 -22.39 -9.24 -19.47
CA ALA A 45 -22.60 -10.66 -19.29
C ALA A 45 -24.08 -10.98 -19.00
N PHE A 46 -24.42 -12.28 -19.09
CA PHE A 46 -25.67 -12.81 -18.58
C PHE A 46 -25.41 -13.42 -17.19
N PRO A 47 -26.00 -12.89 -16.10
CA PRO A 47 -25.81 -13.43 -14.76
C PRO A 47 -26.45 -14.83 -14.64
N ASN A 48 -25.64 -15.84 -14.32
CA ASN A 48 -26.11 -17.22 -14.16
C ASN A 48 -26.64 -17.50 -12.75
N ASP A 49 -26.52 -16.54 -11.83
CA ASP A 49 -26.91 -16.61 -10.42
C ASP A 49 -28.33 -16.10 -10.16
N GLY A 50 -29.09 -15.76 -11.22
CA GLY A 50 -30.46 -15.27 -11.10
C GLY A 50 -30.57 -13.90 -10.43
N GLN A 51 -29.48 -13.12 -10.42
CA GLN A 51 -29.49 -11.76 -9.92
C GLN A 51 -29.92 -10.76 -11.00
N PHE A 52 -30.68 -9.75 -10.59
CA PHE A 52 -31.26 -8.73 -11.46
C PHE A 52 -30.94 -7.34 -10.92
N CYS A 53 -31.31 -6.31 -11.69
CA CYS A 53 -31.15 -4.93 -11.26
C CYS A 53 -31.99 -4.66 -10.01
N GLN A 54 -31.40 -3.96 -9.04
CA GLN A 54 -32.04 -3.56 -7.79
C GLN A 54 -32.40 -2.07 -7.82
N PRO A 55 -33.45 -1.63 -7.10
CA PRO A 55 -33.80 -0.22 -7.03
C PRO A 55 -32.69 0.58 -6.32
N ASP A 56 -32.43 1.80 -6.79
CA ASP A 56 -31.35 2.66 -6.30
C ASP A 56 -31.41 2.92 -4.78
N THR A 57 -32.63 3.00 -4.23
CA THR A 57 -32.88 3.17 -2.78
C THR A 57 -32.35 2.02 -1.93
N GLU A 58 -32.28 0.81 -2.47
CA GLU A 58 -31.72 -0.36 -1.79
C GLU A 58 -30.20 -0.47 -1.98
N LEU A 59 -29.69 0.02 -3.11
CA LEU A 59 -28.26 0.08 -3.37
C LEU A 59 -27.57 1.11 -2.48
N MET A 60 -28.21 2.23 -2.12
CA MET A 60 -27.65 3.16 -1.13
C MET A 60 -27.43 2.53 0.26
N ASN A 61 -28.20 1.50 0.61
CA ASN A 61 -28.09 0.76 1.88
C ASN A 61 -27.15 -0.46 1.80
N SER A 62 -26.76 -0.87 0.59
CA SER A 62 -26.00 -2.11 0.33
C SER A 62 -24.89 -1.90 -0.73
N SER A 63 -24.39 -0.67 -0.92
CA SER A 63 -23.30 -0.38 -1.86
C SER A 63 -21.97 -0.74 -1.21
N THR A 64 -21.51 -1.96 -1.46
CA THR A 64 -20.18 -2.47 -1.07
C THR A 64 -19.04 -1.95 -1.93
N CYS A 65 -19.28 -1.02 -2.87
CA CYS A 65 -18.18 -0.32 -3.57
C CYS A 65 -17.66 0.86 -2.76
N ILE A 66 -17.37 0.56 -1.51
CA ILE A 66 -16.27 1.19 -0.82
C ILE A 66 -15.07 0.35 -1.26
N SER A 67 -14.23 0.86 -2.16
CA SER A 67 -12.89 0.29 -2.33
C SER A 67 -12.34 0.08 -0.92
N PRO A 68 -11.89 -1.14 -0.56
CA PRO A 68 -11.28 -1.33 0.76
C PRO A 68 -10.25 -0.21 0.95
N PRO A 69 -10.19 0.40 2.14
CA PRO A 69 -9.21 1.46 2.39
C PRO A 69 -7.86 0.89 1.99
N ALA A 70 -7.31 1.45 0.91
CA ALA A 70 -6.04 1.00 0.40
C ALA A 70 -5.00 1.46 1.42
N ASN A 71 -4.33 0.49 2.03
CA ASN A 71 -3.20 0.75 2.90
C ASN A 71 -1.98 0.95 2.01
N TYR A 72 -1.32 2.07 2.17
CA TYR A 72 -0.10 2.41 1.44
C TYR A 72 1.04 2.53 2.46
N LEU A 73 2.20 1.99 2.10
CA LEU A 73 3.46 2.25 2.78
C LEU A 73 4.23 3.28 1.95
N ILE A 74 4.79 4.29 2.62
CA ILE A 74 5.55 5.37 2.00
C ILE A 74 6.91 5.42 2.68
N GLU A 75 7.97 5.30 1.91
CA GLU A 75 9.35 5.43 2.37
C GLU A 75 9.90 6.80 1.96
N VAL A 76 10.59 7.47 2.87
CA VAL A 76 11.11 8.83 2.66
C VAL A 76 12.54 8.91 3.14
N GLU A 77 13.43 9.40 2.27
CA GLU A 77 14.81 9.74 2.60
C GLU A 77 14.92 11.23 2.96
N ILE A 78 15.65 11.54 4.02
CA ILE A 78 15.87 12.92 4.47
C ILE A 78 17.35 13.14 4.72
N ASP A 79 17.96 14.01 3.93
CA ASP A 79 19.34 14.46 4.10
C ASP A 79 19.40 15.79 4.85
N ALA A 80 20.31 15.88 5.82
CA ALA A 80 20.67 17.16 6.42
C ALA A 80 22.19 17.29 6.59
N PHE A 81 22.68 18.52 6.51
CA PHE A 81 24.10 18.82 6.65
C PHE A 81 24.60 18.79 8.10
N ASP A 82 23.71 19.02 9.07
CA ASP A 82 24.04 19.12 10.49
C ASP A 82 23.36 18.00 11.27
N ILE A 83 24.15 17.26 12.04
CA ILE A 83 23.69 16.18 12.91
C ILE A 83 22.67 16.66 13.94
N ILE A 84 22.79 17.92 14.40
CA ILE A 84 21.85 18.53 15.35
C ILE A 84 20.45 18.64 14.74
N VAL A 85 20.36 18.97 13.44
CA VAL A 85 19.08 19.07 12.73
C VAL A 85 18.46 17.70 12.54
N LEU A 86 19.26 16.68 12.21
CA LEU A 86 18.79 15.28 12.12
C LEU A 86 18.27 14.78 13.47
N ASP A 87 18.99 15.05 14.56
CA ASP A 87 18.57 14.65 15.90
C ASP A 87 17.28 15.35 16.33
N GLN A 88 17.15 16.66 16.08
CA GLN A 88 15.92 17.38 16.36
C GLN A 88 14.75 16.81 15.54
N LEU A 89 14.95 16.58 14.24
CA LEU A 89 13.92 16.00 13.39
C LEU A 89 13.49 14.62 13.89
N ARG A 90 14.44 13.77 14.29
CA ARG A 90 14.17 12.45 14.87
C ARG A 90 13.33 12.53 16.14
N ILE A 91 13.57 13.53 16.99
CA ILE A 91 12.76 13.78 18.19
C ILE A 91 11.34 14.21 17.82
N GLU A 92 11.19 15.17 16.90
CA GLU A 92 9.87 15.65 16.46
C GLU A 92 9.05 14.51 15.83
N LEU A 93 9.67 13.69 14.98
CA LEU A 93 9.01 12.55 14.34
C LEU A 93 8.57 11.48 15.35
N LYS A 94 9.38 11.21 16.38
CA LYS A 94 9.03 10.25 17.46
C LYS A 94 7.92 10.77 18.38
N ASN A 95 7.79 12.09 18.52
CA ASN A 95 6.77 12.72 19.35
C ASN A 95 5.44 12.95 18.62
N PHE A 96 5.38 12.65 17.33
CA PHE A 96 4.18 12.80 16.53
C PHE A 96 3.11 11.80 16.99
N ASN A 97 1.91 12.32 17.29
CA ASN A 97 0.87 11.50 17.89
C ASN A 97 -0.09 10.99 16.80
N PHE A 98 0.00 9.71 16.47
CA PHE A 98 -0.85 9.06 15.47
C PHE A 98 -2.12 8.44 16.10
N PRO A 99 -3.23 8.29 15.35
CA PRO A 99 -3.37 8.57 13.91
C PRO A 99 -3.64 10.06 13.60
N ILE A 100 -3.23 10.50 12.41
CA ILE A 100 -3.46 11.86 11.91
C ILE A 100 -4.13 11.80 10.55
N THR A 101 -5.14 12.63 10.36
CA THR A 101 -5.87 12.72 9.09
C THR A 101 -5.52 14.01 8.38
N ILE A 102 -5.01 13.90 7.16
CA ILE A 102 -4.78 15.04 6.26
C ILE A 102 -5.68 14.85 5.04
N SER A 103 -6.63 15.76 4.86
CA SER A 103 -7.69 15.63 3.85
C SER A 103 -8.46 14.31 4.00
N ASN A 104 -8.39 13.41 3.01
CA ASN A 104 -9.01 12.09 2.98
C ASN A 104 -8.02 10.94 3.26
N VAL A 105 -6.78 11.24 3.67
CA VAL A 105 -5.74 10.24 3.96
C VAL A 105 -5.52 10.17 5.46
N LYS A 106 -5.56 8.95 6.01
CA LYS A 106 -5.28 8.67 7.43
C LYS A 106 -3.89 8.06 7.55
N PHE A 107 -2.98 8.81 8.15
CA PHE A 107 -1.67 8.31 8.54
C PHE A 107 -1.82 7.59 9.88
N VAL A 108 -1.39 6.33 9.91
CA VAL A 108 -1.60 5.44 11.06
C VAL A 108 -0.35 5.26 11.90
N GLU A 109 0.81 5.32 11.28
CA GLU A 109 2.11 5.17 11.93
C GLU A 109 3.20 5.88 11.14
N LEU A 110 4.33 6.10 11.80
CA LEU A 110 5.58 6.55 11.21
C LEU A 110 6.71 5.90 11.98
N ASN A 111 7.58 5.20 11.27
CA ASN A 111 8.74 4.54 11.84
C ASN A 111 10.01 5.04 11.15
N ILE A 112 11.01 5.39 11.96
CA ILE A 112 12.36 5.62 11.45
C ILE A 112 13.01 4.25 11.37
N THR A 113 13.54 3.88 10.21
CA THR A 113 14.12 2.55 10.01
C THR A 113 15.64 2.58 9.95
N THR A 114 16.20 3.66 9.40
CA THR A 114 17.62 3.79 9.07
C THR A 114 18.14 5.17 9.43
N VAL A 115 19.32 5.23 10.04
CA VAL A 115 20.03 6.48 10.34
C VAL A 115 21.46 6.35 9.82
N CYS A 116 21.84 7.25 8.92
CA CYS A 116 23.18 7.32 8.35
C CYS A 116 23.92 8.55 8.88
N SER A 117 25.16 8.37 9.32
CA SER A 117 26.03 9.48 9.69
C SER A 117 27.46 9.24 9.24
N LEU A 118 28.20 10.33 9.01
CA LEU A 118 29.62 10.23 8.70
C LEU A 118 30.38 9.84 9.97
N ASN A 119 31.13 8.74 9.91
CA ASN A 119 32.03 8.30 10.97
C ASN A 119 33.47 8.41 10.44
N ASP A 120 34.18 9.45 10.87
CA ASP A 120 35.47 9.91 10.36
C ASP A 120 35.48 10.23 8.85
N THR A 121 35.68 9.20 8.01
CA THR A 121 35.84 9.33 6.55
C THR A 121 34.82 8.51 5.75
N GLN A 122 34.01 7.71 6.45
CA GLN A 122 33.08 6.76 5.83
C GLN A 122 31.69 6.92 6.44
N TYR A 123 30.65 6.83 5.62
CA TYR A 123 29.28 6.77 6.13
C TYR A 123 29.04 5.44 6.85
N GLN A 124 28.41 5.52 8.01
CA GLN A 124 27.93 4.37 8.76
C GLN A 124 26.41 4.49 8.89
N CYS A 125 25.69 3.54 8.30
CA CYS A 125 24.24 3.48 8.34
C CYS A 125 23.78 2.39 9.30
N LYS A 126 22.99 2.77 10.30
CA LYS A 126 22.47 1.90 11.38
C LYS A 126 20.96 1.79 11.30
N CYS A 127 20.44 0.62 11.60
CA CYS A 127 19.01 0.42 11.72
C CYS A 127 18.50 0.83 13.11
N GLU A 128 17.27 1.31 13.19
CA GLU A 128 16.56 1.41 14.47
C GLU A 128 16.18 0.01 14.98
N ASP A 129 15.81 -0.07 16.27
CA ASP A 129 15.40 -1.33 16.89
C ASP A 129 14.26 -2.00 16.11
N GLN A 130 14.34 -3.34 15.95
CA GLN A 130 13.42 -4.19 15.18
C GLN A 130 13.57 -4.12 13.65
N TYR A 131 14.47 -3.28 13.15
CA TYR A 131 14.82 -3.22 11.74
C TYR A 131 16.25 -3.72 11.51
N PHE A 132 16.49 -4.35 10.37
CA PHE A 132 17.81 -4.88 10.02
C PHE A 132 18.10 -4.75 8.52
N TRP A 133 19.39 -4.69 8.20
CA TRP A 133 19.86 -4.81 6.84
C TRP A 133 19.80 -6.27 6.38
N PRO A 134 19.36 -6.54 5.14
CA PRO A 134 19.44 -7.87 4.53
C PRO A 134 20.89 -8.39 4.44
N CYS A 135 21.06 -9.71 4.48
CA CYS A 135 22.37 -10.40 4.41
C CYS A 135 23.26 -9.89 3.27
N GLU A 136 22.65 -9.70 2.09
CA GLU A 136 23.32 -9.27 0.88
C GLU A 136 23.95 -7.88 1.07
N LYS A 137 23.22 -6.97 1.72
CA LYS A 137 23.68 -5.61 2.03
C LYS A 137 24.80 -5.62 3.06
N CYS A 138 24.67 -6.45 4.09
CA CYS A 138 25.71 -6.63 5.10
C CYS A 138 27.03 -7.11 4.49
N THR A 139 26.95 -8.01 3.51
CA THR A 139 28.12 -8.54 2.80
C THR A 139 28.69 -7.52 1.81
N GLN A 140 27.81 -6.84 1.06
CA GLN A 140 28.19 -5.87 0.04
C GLN A 140 28.88 -4.64 0.64
N TYR A 141 28.32 -4.08 1.71
CA TYR A 141 28.78 -2.82 2.30
C TYR A 141 29.63 -2.99 3.56
N GLY A 142 29.76 -4.23 4.05
CA GLY A 142 30.51 -4.57 5.25
C GLY A 142 29.77 -4.17 6.53
N SER A 143 29.46 -5.15 7.37
CA SER A 143 28.80 -4.91 8.65
C SER A 143 29.70 -4.19 9.65
N CYS A 144 29.16 -3.24 10.41
CA CYS A 144 29.94 -2.52 11.43
C CYS A 144 30.01 -3.24 12.80
N ASN A 145 29.10 -4.20 13.05
CA ASN A 145 29.05 -5.05 14.24
C ASN A 145 29.19 -6.54 13.86
N ASN A 146 29.49 -7.40 14.85
CA ASN A 146 29.52 -8.86 14.64
C ASN A 146 28.13 -9.36 14.20
N VAL A 147 28.09 -9.98 13.01
CA VAL A 147 26.88 -10.53 12.39
C VAL A 147 26.31 -11.64 13.27
N THR A 148 25.07 -11.49 13.73
CA THR A 148 24.48 -12.43 14.70
C THR A 148 23.81 -13.64 14.06
N SER A 149 23.40 -13.62 12.78
CA SER A 149 22.84 -14.85 12.15
C SER A 149 22.50 -14.79 10.65
N SER A 150 22.23 -13.64 10.05
CA SER A 150 21.94 -13.52 8.58
C SER A 150 21.57 -12.09 8.20
N SER A 151 21.23 -11.25 9.17
CA SER A 151 21.06 -9.82 9.00
C SER A 151 22.12 -9.07 9.82
N CYS A 152 22.24 -7.77 9.60
CA CYS A 152 23.10 -6.92 10.43
C CYS A 152 22.37 -5.62 10.79
N GLY A 153 22.64 -5.10 11.98
CA GLY A 153 22.06 -3.83 12.43
C GLY A 153 22.76 -2.59 11.83
N CYS A 154 23.85 -2.77 11.07
CA CYS A 154 24.57 -1.66 10.48
C CYS A 154 25.52 -2.05 9.35
N ILE A 155 25.76 -1.10 8.45
CA ILE A 155 26.70 -1.20 7.33
C ILE A 155 27.63 0.03 7.30
N ASN A 156 28.82 -0.12 6.73
CA ASN A 156 29.80 0.97 6.57
C ASN A 156 29.73 1.60 5.17
N ALA A 157 28.53 1.91 4.68
CA ALA A 157 28.35 2.68 3.46
C ALA A 157 27.00 3.39 3.45
N PHE A 158 26.87 4.38 2.58
CA PHE A 158 25.59 4.94 2.17
C PHE A 158 25.06 4.12 0.97
N PRO A 159 23.89 3.44 1.08
CA PRO A 159 23.34 2.68 -0.03
C PRO A 159 22.96 3.58 -1.20
N ASN A 160 23.53 3.32 -2.39
CA ASN A 160 23.22 4.11 -3.59
C ASN A 160 21.91 3.71 -4.27
N ASP A 161 21.28 2.63 -3.80
CA ASP A 161 20.06 2.07 -4.36
C ASP A 161 18.80 2.48 -3.58
N GLY A 162 18.93 3.37 -2.59
CA GLY A 162 17.82 3.93 -1.83
C GLY A 162 17.08 2.90 -0.97
N GLN A 163 17.68 1.73 -0.71
CA GLN A 163 17.09 0.74 0.18
C GLN A 163 17.31 1.12 1.65
N PHE A 164 16.29 0.89 2.46
CA PHE A 164 16.32 1.09 3.91
C PHE A 164 16.38 -0.24 4.67
N CYS A 165 16.63 -0.18 5.98
CA CYS A 165 16.45 -1.32 6.87
C CYS A 165 15.01 -1.82 6.83
N GLN A 166 14.86 -3.14 6.77
CA GLN A 166 13.57 -3.83 6.68
C GLN A 166 13.19 -4.40 8.06
N PRO A 167 11.90 -4.52 8.38
CA PRO A 167 11.46 -5.12 9.64
C PRO A 167 11.86 -6.61 9.69
N ASP A 168 12.21 -7.10 10.88
CA ASP A 168 12.66 -8.49 11.08
C ASP A 168 11.65 -9.54 10.56
N THR A 169 10.36 -9.23 10.64
CA THR A 169 9.27 -10.08 10.14
C THR A 169 9.30 -10.31 8.63
N GLU A 170 9.81 -9.36 7.85
CA GLU A 170 9.95 -9.48 6.39
C GLU A 170 11.26 -10.17 5.99
N LEU A 171 12.27 -10.14 6.85
CA LEU A 171 13.50 -10.91 6.67
C LEU A 171 13.30 -12.40 6.93
N LEU A 172 12.24 -12.79 7.66
CA LEU A 172 11.85 -14.18 7.87
C LEU A 172 10.98 -14.75 6.74
N SER A 173 10.25 -13.91 6.00
CA SER A 173 9.38 -14.37 4.90
C SER A 173 10.14 -14.77 3.63
N THR A 174 11.42 -14.42 3.51
CA THR A 174 12.30 -14.84 2.41
C THR A 174 12.90 -16.25 2.57
N TYR A 175 12.62 -16.94 3.68
CA TYR A 175 13.07 -18.33 3.93
C TYR A 175 12.01 -19.40 3.67
N GLU A 176 10.79 -19.03 3.22
CA GLU A 176 9.73 -19.98 2.83
C GLU A 176 9.42 -19.94 1.32
N GLY A 177 10.46 -19.82 0.48
CA GLY A 177 10.37 -19.89 -0.99
C GLY A 177 11.08 -21.10 -1.59
#